data_AF-A0A533XPI5-F1
#
_entry.id   AF-A0A533XPI5-F1
#
_cell.length_a   1.000
_cell.length_b   1.000
_cell.length_c   1.000
_cell.angle_alpha   90.00
_cell.angle_beta   90.00
_cell.angle_gamma   90.00
#
_symmetry.space_group_name_H-M   'P 1'
#
loop_
_entity.id
_entity.type
_entity.pdbx_description
1 polymer ?
#
loop_
_entity_poly.entity_id
_entity_poly.type
_entity_poly.pdbx_seq_one_letter_code
_entity_poly.pdbx_strand_id
1 'polypeptide(L)' 'MYYQWVATDIHFPMKLARKDGSWIVEYQHVKLRSVSDSLFNLPVSFQPLEDFDKQETPGQTGPGM' A
#
# COMPACT_ATOMS: atom_id res chain seq x y z
N MET A 1 -7.03 14.83 -4.15
CA MET A 1 -7.52 14.44 -5.50
C MET A 1 -6.36 13.86 -6.29
N TYR A 2 -6.65 12.84 -7.10
CA TYR A 2 -5.69 12.20 -8.00
C TYR A 2 -6.40 11.81 -9.29
N TYR A 3 -5.62 11.57 -10.34
CA TYR A 3 -6.08 11.02 -11.61
C TYR A 3 -5.65 9.56 -11.70
N GLN A 4 -6.51 8.72 -12.26
CA GLN A 4 -6.26 7.30 -12.44
C GLN A 4 -6.58 6.91 -13.89
N TRP A 5 -5.66 6.18 -14.51
CA TRP A 5 -5.86 5.56 -15.81
C TRP A 5 -6.09 4.08 -15.62
N VAL A 6 -7.18 3.56 -16.19
CA VAL A 6 -7.59 2.17 -16.09
C VAL A 6 -7.59 1.56 -17.49
N ALA A 7 -6.95 0.40 -17.62
CA ALA A 7 -7.02 -0.40 -18.83
C ALA A 7 -8.44 -0.97 -18.95
N THR A 8 -9.17 -0.61 -20.02
CA THR A 8 -10.61 -0.91 -20.17
C THR A 8 -10.89 -2.36 -20.54
N ASP A 9 -9.90 -3.07 -21.08
CA ASP A 9 -9.94 -4.47 -21.45
C ASP A 9 -9.84 -5.40 -20.23
N ILE A 10 -8.95 -5.08 -19.29
CA ILE A 10 -8.66 -5.91 -18.11
C ILE A 10 -9.12 -5.30 -16.77
N HIS A 11 -9.75 -4.13 -16.81
CA HIS A 11 -10.24 -3.39 -15.64
C HIS A 11 -9.18 -3.15 -14.56
N PHE A 12 -7.93 -2.93 -14.98
CA PHE A 12 -6.78 -2.83 -14.09
C PHE A 12 -6.18 -1.41 -14.11
N PRO A 13 -5.86 -0.81 -12.95
CA PRO A 13 -5.25 0.52 -12.89
C PRO A 13 -3.80 0.49 -13.39
N MET A 14 -3.48 1.28 -14.41
CA MET A 14 -2.14 1.34 -15.00
C MET A 14 -1.31 2.49 -14.44
N LYS A 15 -1.95 3.59 -14.07
CA LYS A 15 -1.25 4.79 -13.62
C LYS A 15 -2.09 5.57 -12.62
N LEU A 16 -1.42 6.10 -11.60
CA LEU A 16 -1.98 7.06 -10.67
C LEU A 16 -1.06 8.27 -10.60
N ALA A 17 -1.65 9.46 -10.61
CA ALA A 17 -0.92 10.71 -10.45
C ALA A 17 -1.66 11.61 -9.46
N ARG A 18 -0.94 12.13 -8.48
CA ARG A 18 -1.51 13.16 -7.60
C ARG A 18 -1.81 14.41 -8.41
N LYS A 19 -2.94 15.07 -8.13
CA LYS A 19 -3.37 16.27 -8.88
C LYS A 19 -2.33 17.39 -8.86
N ASP A 20 -1.55 17.48 -7.79
CA ASP A 20 -0.48 18.47 -7.59
C ASP A 20 0.86 18.06 -8.25
N GLY A 21 0.94 16.88 -8.88
CA GLY A 21 2.15 16.39 -9.54
C GLY A 21 3.26 15.91 -8.60
N SER A 22 3.06 15.93 -7.28
CA SER A 22 4.10 15.56 -6.30
C SER A 22 4.53 14.10 -6.36
N TRP A 23 3.69 13.21 -6.90
CA TRP A 23 4.06 11.83 -7.17
C TRP A 23 3.24 11.23 -8.32
N ILE A 24 3.86 10.24 -8.96
CA ILE A 24 3.26 9.40 -10.00
C ILE A 24 3.69 7.96 -9.75
N VAL A 25 2.76 7.02 -9.88
CA VAL A 25 3.01 5.57 -9.86
C VAL A 25 2.49 4.99 -11.17
N GLU A 26 3.30 4.17 -11.83
CA GLU A 26 2.97 3.57 -13.11
C GLU A 26 3.34 2.07 -13.10
N TYR A 27 2.38 1.23 -13.46
CA TYR A 27 2.57 -0.21 -13.58
C TYR A 27 2.93 -0.57 -15.01
N GLN A 28 4.10 -1.20 -15.20
CA GLN A 28 4.59 -1.62 -16.50
C GLN A 28 4.64 -3.14 -16.62
N HIS A 29 4.47 -3.65 -17.84
CA HIS A 29 4.56 -5.07 -18.17
C HIS A 29 3.67 -5.98 -17.32
N VAL A 30 2.45 -5.53 -17.00
CA VAL A 30 1.50 -6.28 -16.18
C VAL A 30 1.08 -7.56 -16.89
N LYS A 31 1.09 -8.67 -16.13
CA LYS A 31 0.66 -10.00 -16.59
C LYS A 31 -0.37 -10.55 -15.61
N LEU A 32 -1.61 -10.69 -16.06
CA LEU A 32 -2.68 -11.30 -15.28
C LEU A 32 -2.59 -12.82 -15.38
N ARG A 33 -2.05 -13.45 -14.34
CA ARG A 33 -1.88 -14.90 -14.24
C ARG A 33 -1.84 -15.32 -12.77
N SER A 34 -2.10 -16.59 -12.52
CA SER A 34 -1.82 -17.18 -11.20
C SER A 34 -0.33 -17.06 -10.87
N VAL A 35 -0.03 -16.66 -9.64
CA VAL A 35 1.33 -16.54 -9.12
C VAL A 35 1.45 -17.38 -7.84
N SER A 36 2.67 -17.81 -7.52
CA SER A 36 2.93 -18.63 -6.33
C SER A 36 2.71 -17.82 -5.05
N ASP A 37 2.08 -18.43 -4.04
CA ASP A 37 1.92 -17.87 -2.70
C ASP A 37 3.26 -17.48 -2.05
N SER A 38 4.34 -18.17 -2.44
CA SER A 38 5.68 -17.88 -1.95
C SER A 38 6.17 -16.46 -2.25
N LEU A 39 5.61 -15.77 -3.24
CA LEU A 39 5.93 -14.37 -3.53
C LEU A 39 5.44 -13.41 -2.45
N PHE A 40 4.49 -13.85 -1.62
CA PHE A 40 3.90 -13.05 -0.54
C PHE A 40 4.47 -13.43 0.83
N ASN A 41 5.39 -14.39 0.91
CA ASN A 41 6.07 -14.75 2.14
C ASN A 41 7.22 -13.78 2.43
N LEU A 42 7.29 -13.29 3.66
CA LEU A 42 8.38 -12.43 4.11
C LEU A 42 9.66 -13.26 4.33
N PRO A 43 10.84 -12.75 3.93
CA PRO A 43 12.12 -13.36 4.28
C PRO A 43 12.33 -13.42 5.80
N VAL A 44 13.10 -14.40 6.28
CA VAL A 44 13.44 -14.55 7.71
C VAL A 44 14.15 -13.33 8.31
N SER A 45 14.81 -12.54 7.46
CA SER A 45 15.53 -11.31 7.84
C SER A 45 14.68 -10.05 7.70
N PHE A 46 13.38 -10.18 7.43
CA PHE A 46 12.51 -9.01 7.31
C PHE A 46 12.38 -8.32 8.66
N GLN A 47 12.78 -7.05 8.72
CA GLN A 47 12.59 -6.18 9.87
C GLN A 47 11.56 -5.11 9.49
N PRO A 48 10.39 -5.05 10.16
CA PRO A 48 9.42 -3.99 9.95
C PRO A 48 10.05 -2.61 10.19
N LEU A 49 9.72 -1.64 9.35
CA LEU A 49 10.17 -0.25 9.50
C LEU A 49 9.37 0.51 10.58
N GLU A 50 8.18 0.02 10.92
CA GLU A 50 7.25 0.62 11.87
C GLU A 50 6.82 -0.42 12.91
N ASP A 51 6.66 0.02 14.17
CA ASP A 51 6.10 -0.78 15.26
C ASP A 51 4.56 -0.88 15.09
N PHE A 52 4.09 -1.69 14.14
CA PHE A 52 2.66 -1.89 13.89
C PHE A 52 1.88 -2.47 15.10
N ASP A 53 2.59 -2.99 16.11
CA ASP A 53 2.02 -3.62 17.31
C ASP A 53 1.72 -2.64 18.47
N LYS A 54 2.00 -1.34 18.33
CA LYS A 54 1.52 -0.36 19.32
C LYS A 54 0.03 -0.12 19.16
N GLN A 55 -0.77 -1.02 19.72
CA GLN A 55 -2.14 -0.69 20.10
C GLN A 55 -2.07 0.44 21.13
N GLU A 56 -2.44 1.66 20.72
CA GLU A 56 -2.84 2.69 21.67
C GLU A 56 -4.09 2.19 22.37
N THR A 57 -3.92 1.65 23.58
CA THR A 57 -5.05 1.32 24.47
C THR A 57 -5.88 2.60 24.68
N PRO A 58 -7.15 2.66 24.23
CA PRO A 58 -8.01 3.81 24.50
C PRO A 58 -8.47 3.71 25.96
N GLY A 59 -7.69 4.30 26.87
CA GLY A 59 -7.96 4.18 28.29
C GLY A 59 -6.94 4.81 29.22
N GLN A 60 -6.55 6.07 29.01
CA GLN A 60 -6.05 6.92 30.10
C GLN A 60 -6.72 8.30 30.05
N THR A 61 -7.97 8.34 30.50
CA THR A 61 -8.56 9.54 31.10
C THR A 61 -7.99 9.76 32.51
N GLY A 62 -7.13 10.80 32.67
CA GLY A 62 -6.83 11.57 33.91
C GLY A 62 -6.12 10.86 35.09
N PRO A 63 -5.62 11.58 36.13
CA PRO A 63 -5.88 12.99 36.51
C PRO A 63 -4.65 13.87 36.86
N GLY A 64 -4.82 15.19 36.73
CA GLY A 64 -4.27 16.24 37.62
C GLY A 64 -2.75 16.45 37.73
N MET A 65 -2.24 17.51 37.09
CA MET A 65 -1.77 18.77 37.70
C MET A 65 -1.56 19.82 36.62
#